data_AF-A0A1T5C9E3-F1
#
_entry.id   AF-A0A1T5C9E3-F1
#
_cell.length_a   1.000
_cell.length_b   1.000
_cell.length_c   1.000
_cell.angle_alpha   90.00
_cell.angle_beta   90.00
_cell.angle_gamma   90.00
#
_symmetry.space_group_name_H-M   'P 1'
#
loop_
_entity.id
_entity.type
_entity.pdbx_description
1 polymer ?
#
loop_
_entity_poly.entity_id
_entity_poly.type
_entity_poly.pdbx_seq_one_letter_code
_entity_poly.pdbx_strand_id
1 'polypeptide(L)'
;MTKYDEIIATLRHKDSQLAEHWEEEIDTIIHKLKFLTSDAIPSVCIVDQSNGFQIVNSLELQEKVKIAGGTLATDFDKNIGIFIILQKDDSLYSVVPSFIQEQQDTKAVANNNLFIIHNSQFNTTDENYLQDIEILAEIIQSKYFIFGRDGLDWIKFDLA
;
A
#
# COMPACT_ATOMS: atom_id res chain seq x y z
N MET A 1 19.48 8.98 -3.04
CA MET A 1 19.47 8.09 -1.88
C MET A 1 18.00 7.88 -1.55
N THR A 2 17.57 6.63 -1.45
CA THR A 2 16.16 6.31 -1.17
C THR A 2 15.90 6.43 0.33
N LYS A 3 14.63 6.56 0.74
CA LYS A 3 14.27 6.60 2.16
C LYS A 3 14.66 5.27 2.83
N TYR A 4 14.49 4.16 2.13
CA TYR A 4 14.97 2.85 2.53
C TYR A 4 16.47 2.84 2.87
N ASP A 5 17.33 3.38 1.99
CA ASP A 5 18.78 3.42 2.22
C ASP A 5 19.12 4.17 3.52
N GLU A 6 18.43 5.28 3.79
CA GLU A 6 18.62 6.10 5.00
C GLU A 6 18.18 5.37 6.27
N ILE A 7 17.04 4.68 6.21
CA ILE A 7 16.50 3.89 7.32
C ILE A 7 17.43 2.73 7.64
N ILE A 8 17.86 1.96 6.65
CA ILE A 8 18.78 0.83 6.84
C ILE A 8 20.13 1.29 7.39
N ALA A 9 20.69 2.39 6.87
CA ALA A 9 21.94 2.94 7.40
C ALA A 9 21.80 3.33 8.88
N THR A 10 20.68 3.95 9.25
CA THR A 10 20.38 4.34 10.63
C THR A 10 20.16 3.11 11.53
N LEU A 11 19.39 2.13 11.08
CA LEU A 11 19.14 0.89 11.80
C LEU A 11 20.44 0.13 12.01
N ARG A 12 21.31 0.01 11.01
CA ARG A 12 22.58 -0.72 11.12
C ARG A 12 23.48 -0.16 12.23
N HIS A 13 23.42 1.15 12.48
CA HIS A 13 24.14 1.78 13.59
C HIS A 13 23.50 1.52 14.97
N LYS A 14 22.18 1.35 15.04
CA LYS A 14 21.43 1.13 16.29
C LYS A 14 21.34 -0.35 16.65
N ASP A 15 20.96 -1.17 15.68
CA ASP A 15 20.74 -2.60 15.75
C ASP A 15 21.04 -3.25 14.39
N SER A 16 22.23 -3.83 14.26
CA SER A 16 22.67 -4.46 13.01
C SER A 16 21.84 -5.69 12.64
N GLN A 17 21.32 -6.43 13.63
CA GLN A 17 20.54 -7.65 13.37
C GLN A 17 19.17 -7.29 12.80
N LEU A 18 18.54 -6.25 13.35
CA LEU A 18 17.28 -5.76 12.83
C LEU A 18 17.44 -5.18 11.42
N ALA A 19 18.52 -4.46 11.15
CA ALA A 19 18.82 -3.94 9.82
C ALA A 19 19.00 -5.06 8.78
N GLU A 20 19.76 -6.10 9.11
CA GLU A 20 19.94 -7.28 8.25
C GLU A 20 18.61 -7.97 7.97
N HIS A 21 17.78 -8.17 9.00
CA HIS A 21 16.45 -8.77 8.82
C HIS A 21 15.56 -7.95 7.88
N TRP A 22 15.54 -6.62 8.02
CA TRP A 22 14.75 -5.74 7.15
C TRP A 22 15.23 -5.77 5.70
N GLU A 23 16.56 -5.75 5.50
CA GLU A 23 17.14 -5.88 4.16
C GLU A 23 16.76 -7.23 3.52
N GLU A 24 16.85 -8.34 4.27
CA GLU A 24 16.50 -9.67 3.77
C GLU A 24 15.03 -9.79 3.36
N GLU A 25 14.10 -9.26 4.16
CA GLU A 25 12.67 -9.31 3.85
C GLU A 25 12.33 -8.44 2.63
N ILE A 26 12.84 -7.20 2.58
CA ILE A 26 12.61 -6.29 1.45
C ILE A 26 13.25 -6.85 0.17
N ASP A 27 14.47 -7.39 0.24
CA ASP A 27 15.11 -8.04 -0.89
C ASP A 27 14.31 -9.24 -1.36
N THR A 28 13.72 -10.02 -0.45
CA THR A 28 12.86 -11.16 -0.80
C THR A 28 11.63 -10.69 -1.59
N ILE A 29 11.00 -9.59 -1.17
CA ILE A 29 9.87 -8.98 -1.88
C ILE A 29 10.29 -8.54 -3.28
N ILE A 30 11.36 -7.76 -3.40
CA ILE A 30 11.89 -7.27 -4.68
C ILE A 30 12.26 -8.44 -5.61
N HIS A 31 12.90 -9.48 -5.08
CA HIS A 31 13.33 -10.65 -5.85
C HIS A 31 12.17 -11.47 -6.41
N LYS A 32 11.05 -11.58 -5.68
CA LYS A 32 9.84 -12.24 -6.19
C LYS A 32 9.18 -11.41 -7.28
N LEU A 33 9.21 -10.08 -7.16
CA LEU A 33 8.53 -9.17 -8.06
C LEU A 33 9.28 -8.84 -9.35
N LYS A 34 10.61 -9.03 -9.41
CA LYS A 34 11.41 -8.74 -10.62
C LYS A 34 11.00 -9.53 -11.88
N PHE A 35 10.21 -10.59 -11.72
CA PHE A 35 9.70 -11.42 -12.81
C PHE A 35 8.28 -11.03 -13.27
N LEU A 36 7.66 -10.04 -12.63
CA LEU A 36 6.38 -9.51 -13.07
C LEU A 36 6.53 -8.84 -14.43
N THR A 37 5.55 -9.08 -15.31
CA THR A 37 5.40 -8.31 -16.53
C THR A 37 4.86 -6.91 -16.19
N SER A 38 5.11 -5.94 -17.06
CA SER A 38 4.61 -4.57 -16.86
C SER A 38 3.09 -4.51 -16.68
N ASP A 39 2.34 -5.41 -17.31
CA ASP A 39 0.88 -5.51 -17.19
C ASP A 39 0.42 -6.06 -15.82
N ALA A 40 1.30 -6.73 -15.09
CA ALA A 40 1.03 -7.27 -13.75
C ALA A 40 1.33 -6.28 -12.62
N ILE A 41 1.86 -5.09 -12.94
CA ILE A 41 2.11 -4.00 -11.99
C ILE A 41 0.91 -3.05 -12.03
N PRO A 42 -0.02 -3.12 -11.07
CA PRO A 42 -1.21 -2.28 -11.08
C PRO A 42 -0.88 -0.83 -10.72
N SER A 43 -1.67 0.10 -11.27
CA SER A 43 -1.77 1.46 -10.74
C SER A 43 -2.57 1.42 -9.43
N VAL A 44 -1.99 1.94 -8.36
CA VAL A 44 -2.52 1.92 -6.99
C VAL A 44 -2.82 3.35 -6.58
N CYS A 45 -4.07 3.63 -6.22
CA CYS A 45 -4.45 4.93 -5.67
C CYS A 45 -4.74 4.79 -4.19
N ILE A 46 -4.02 5.57 -3.38
CA ILE A 46 -4.18 5.59 -1.92
C ILE A 46 -4.86 6.90 -1.56
N VAL A 47 -5.99 6.82 -0.86
CA VAL A 47 -6.79 7.99 -0.45
C VAL A 47 -7.00 8.00 1.05
N ASP A 48 -7.10 9.20 1.63
CA ASP A 48 -7.25 9.38 3.08
C ASP A 48 -8.65 9.89 3.43
N GLN A 49 -9.35 9.15 4.29
CA GLN A 49 -10.66 9.54 4.81
C GLN A 49 -10.59 10.90 5.53
N SER A 50 -9.51 11.16 6.27
CA SER A 50 -9.32 12.37 7.06
C SER A 50 -9.28 13.64 6.22
N ASN A 51 -8.88 13.51 4.96
CA ASN A 51 -8.73 14.60 4.00
C ASN A 51 -9.77 14.55 2.88
N GLY A 52 -10.92 13.92 3.13
CA GLY A 52 -12.02 13.84 2.16
C GLY A 52 -11.66 13.05 0.90
N PHE A 53 -10.97 11.91 1.07
CA PHE A 53 -10.53 11.02 -0.02
C PHE A 53 -9.57 11.65 -1.03
N GLN A 54 -8.82 12.66 -0.61
CA GLN A 54 -7.69 13.15 -1.40
C GLN A 54 -6.61 12.08 -1.53
N ILE A 55 -5.94 12.06 -2.70
CA ILE A 55 -4.84 11.14 -2.98
C ILE A 55 -3.68 11.47 -2.06
N VAL A 56 -3.21 10.46 -1.34
CA VAL A 56 -2.01 10.53 -0.53
C VAL A 56 -0.81 10.31 -1.44
N ASN A 57 -0.01 11.35 -1.60
CA ASN A 57 1.18 11.30 -2.43
C ASN A 57 2.38 11.84 -1.65
N SER A 58 3.35 10.97 -1.37
CA SER A 58 4.64 11.33 -0.79
C SER A 58 5.73 10.48 -1.43
N LEU A 59 6.96 10.99 -1.48
CA LEU A 59 8.09 10.25 -2.04
C LEU A 59 8.31 8.92 -1.33
N GLU A 60 8.16 8.90 0.00
CA GLU A 60 8.30 7.68 0.80
C GLU A 60 7.21 6.66 0.47
N LEU A 61 5.95 7.09 0.32
CA LEU A 61 4.86 6.18 -0.05
C LEU A 61 4.99 5.68 -1.49
N GLN A 62 5.44 6.53 -2.42
CA GLN A 62 5.76 6.10 -3.79
C GLN A 62 6.81 4.99 -3.80
N GLU A 63 7.84 5.14 -2.96
CA GLU A 63 8.90 4.15 -2.80
C GLU A 63 8.35 2.83 -2.24
N LYS A 64 7.58 2.87 -1.14
CA LYS A 64 6.95 1.69 -0.54
C LYS A 64 6.04 0.94 -1.53
N VAL A 65 5.17 1.67 -2.25
CA VAL A 65 4.27 1.09 -3.26
C VAL A 65 5.05 0.45 -4.40
N LYS A 66 6.17 1.07 -4.82
CA LYS A 66 7.05 0.52 -5.85
C LYS A 66 7.72 -0.77 -5.39
N ILE A 67 8.23 -0.81 -4.16
CA ILE A 67 8.83 -2.02 -3.57
C ILE A 67 7.78 -3.15 -3.48
N ALA A 68 6.54 -2.81 -3.09
CA ALA A 68 5.42 -3.74 -3.02
C ALA A 68 4.88 -4.20 -4.40
N GLY A 69 5.42 -3.70 -5.51
CA GLY A 69 5.06 -4.15 -6.86
C GLY A 69 3.86 -3.44 -7.47
N GLY A 70 3.62 -2.19 -7.09
CA GLY A 70 2.61 -1.31 -7.69
C GLY A 70 3.21 0.01 -8.20
N THR A 71 2.36 0.86 -8.78
CA THR A 71 2.72 2.24 -9.13
C THR A 71 1.73 3.20 -8.49
N LEU A 72 2.20 4.12 -7.64
CA LEU A 72 1.32 5.08 -6.97
C LEU A 72 0.75 6.07 -8.00
N ALA A 73 -0.58 6.18 -8.03
CA ALA A 73 -1.29 7.15 -8.85
C ALA A 73 -1.16 8.56 -8.27
N THR A 74 -0.92 9.55 -9.12
CA THR A 74 -0.90 10.96 -8.73
C THR A 74 -2.23 11.66 -8.94
N ASP A 75 -3.09 11.07 -9.78
CA ASP A 75 -4.37 11.61 -10.22
C ASP A 75 -5.40 10.49 -10.36
N PHE A 76 -6.69 10.84 -10.31
CA PHE A 76 -7.77 9.88 -10.54
C PHE A 76 -7.87 9.55 -12.04
N ASP A 77 -7.31 8.40 -12.43
CA ASP A 77 -7.35 7.86 -13.79
C ASP A 77 -8.18 6.57 -13.86
N LYS A 78 -8.85 6.33 -15.00
CA LYS A 78 -9.65 5.10 -15.22
C LYS A 78 -8.82 3.82 -15.12
N ASN A 79 -7.51 3.90 -15.33
CA ASN A 79 -6.57 2.79 -15.25
C ASN A 79 -6.15 2.42 -13.83
N ILE A 80 -6.58 3.15 -12.80
CA ILE A 80 -6.38 2.75 -11.39
C ILE A 80 -6.93 1.34 -11.23
N GLY A 81 -6.04 0.39 -10.91
CA GLY A 81 -6.35 -1.03 -10.77
C GLY A 81 -6.67 -1.44 -9.34
N ILE A 82 -6.20 -0.67 -8.36
CA ILE A 82 -6.41 -0.89 -6.92
C ILE A 82 -6.68 0.45 -6.23
N PHE A 83 -7.72 0.51 -5.41
CA PHE A 83 -7.93 1.58 -4.44
C PHE A 83 -7.62 1.09 -3.04
N ILE A 84 -6.86 1.89 -2.31
CA ILE A 84 -6.57 1.69 -0.89
C ILE A 84 -7.06 2.92 -0.14
N ILE A 85 -7.89 2.72 0.86
CA ILE A 85 -8.47 3.79 1.68
C ILE A 85 -7.87 3.72 3.07
N LEU A 86 -7.25 4.81 3.52
CA LEU A 86 -6.77 4.93 4.89
C LEU A 86 -7.96 5.29 5.78
N GLN A 87 -8.30 4.38 6.70
CA GLN A 87 -9.38 4.59 7.66
C GLN A 87 -8.88 5.46 8.82
N LYS A 88 -9.66 6.50 9.11
CA LYS A 88 -9.55 7.30 10.33
C LYS A 88 -10.51 6.80 11.40
N ASP A 89 -11.76 6.53 11.02
CA ASP A 89 -12.82 6.15 11.94
C ASP A 89 -13.96 5.39 11.22
N ASP A 90 -14.90 4.83 11.97
CA ASP A 90 -16.00 4.02 11.44
C ASP A 90 -17.01 4.81 10.59
N SER A 91 -16.95 6.15 10.56
CA SER A 91 -17.80 6.93 9.63
C SER A 91 -17.46 6.64 8.16
N LEU A 92 -16.30 6.02 7.91
CA LEU A 92 -15.84 5.59 6.59
C LEU A 92 -16.93 4.83 5.82
N TYR A 93 -17.58 3.87 6.47
CA TYR A 93 -18.58 3.02 5.83
C TYR A 93 -19.81 3.78 5.34
N SER A 94 -20.05 4.99 5.86
CA SER A 94 -21.15 5.86 5.42
C SER A 94 -20.79 6.70 4.18
N VAL A 95 -19.49 6.95 3.96
CA VAL A 95 -18.99 7.83 2.89
C VAL A 95 -18.34 7.07 1.73
N VAL A 96 -17.86 5.85 1.97
CA VAL A 96 -17.27 4.96 0.94
C VAL A 96 -18.22 4.71 -0.23
N PRO A 97 -19.54 4.46 -0.06
CA PRO A 97 -20.45 4.30 -1.19
C PRO A 97 -20.47 5.51 -2.14
N SER A 98 -20.42 6.73 -1.60
CA SER A 98 -20.35 7.95 -2.43
C SER A 98 -19.03 8.05 -3.18
N PHE A 99 -17.91 7.75 -2.51
CA PHE A 99 -16.60 7.69 -3.17
C PHE A 99 -16.56 6.67 -4.32
N ILE A 100 -17.12 5.47 -4.10
CA ILE A 100 -17.22 4.43 -5.13
C ILE A 100 -18.04 4.91 -6.33
N GLN A 101 -19.16 5.59 -6.08
CA GLN A 101 -20.01 6.15 -7.13
C GLN A 101 -19.26 7.18 -7.99
N GLU A 102 -18.45 8.03 -7.38
CA GLU A 102 -17.60 8.99 -8.08
C GLU A 102 -16.51 8.31 -8.92
N GLN A 103 -16.00 7.16 -8.46
CA GLN A 103 -14.92 6.40 -9.09
C GLN A 103 -15.40 5.19 -9.90
N GLN A 104 -16.69 5.10 -10.24
CA GLN A 104 -17.31 3.93 -10.88
C GLN A 104 -16.67 3.51 -12.21
N ASP A 105 -16.06 4.46 -12.92
CA ASP A 105 -15.41 4.25 -14.23
C ASP A 105 -13.99 3.67 -14.13
N THR A 106 -13.46 3.48 -12.92
CA THR A 106 -12.11 2.96 -12.71
C THR A 106 -12.08 1.42 -12.78
N LYS A 107 -10.94 0.87 -13.23
CA LYS A 107 -10.71 -0.58 -13.20
C LYS A 107 -10.78 -1.14 -11.78
N ALA A 108 -10.40 -0.37 -10.76
CA ALA A 108 -10.43 -0.79 -9.37
C ALA A 108 -11.87 -1.07 -8.90
N VAL A 109 -12.81 -0.16 -9.15
CA VAL A 109 -14.22 -0.39 -8.81
C VAL A 109 -14.81 -1.53 -9.65
N ALA A 110 -14.57 -1.53 -10.96
CA ALA A 110 -15.08 -2.57 -11.86
C ALA A 110 -14.61 -3.98 -11.49
N ASN A 111 -13.39 -4.12 -10.98
CA ASN A 111 -12.80 -5.40 -10.59
C ASN A 111 -12.94 -5.72 -9.09
N ASN A 112 -13.67 -4.90 -8.33
CA ASN A 112 -13.82 -5.05 -6.87
C ASN A 112 -12.46 -5.12 -6.15
N ASN A 113 -11.57 -4.19 -6.48
CA ASN A 113 -10.23 -4.05 -5.89
C ASN A 113 -10.19 -2.80 -4.99
N LEU A 114 -11.04 -2.79 -3.98
CA LEU A 114 -11.05 -1.78 -2.92
C LEU A 114 -10.58 -2.41 -1.62
N PHE A 115 -9.65 -1.73 -0.97
CA PHE A 115 -9.06 -2.17 0.28
C PHE A 115 -9.08 -1.02 1.27
N ILE A 116 -9.23 -1.35 2.54
CA ILE A 116 -9.20 -0.40 3.65
C ILE A 116 -8.01 -0.79 4.51
N ILE A 117 -7.10 0.15 4.75
CA ILE A 117 -6.07 0.01 5.79
C ILE A 117 -6.61 0.70 7.03
N HIS A 118 -6.82 -0.06 8.09
CA HIS A 118 -7.29 0.44 9.40
C HIS A 118 -6.16 0.50 10.43
N ASN A 119 -4.95 0.08 10.08
CA ASN A 119 -3.77 0.28 10.91
C ASN A 119 -3.44 1.78 11.04
N SER A 120 -3.68 2.34 12.23
CA SER A 120 -3.39 3.75 12.56
C SER A 120 -1.90 4.14 12.49
N GLN A 121 -1.00 3.17 12.43
CA GLN A 121 0.45 3.36 12.35
C GLN A 121 0.98 3.27 10.92
N PHE A 122 0.10 3.03 9.94
CA PHE A 122 0.49 2.93 8.54
C PHE A 122 1.04 4.25 8.02
N ASN A 123 2.23 4.20 7.43
CA ASN A 123 2.89 5.35 6.83
C ASN A 123 3.09 6.56 7.77
N THR A 124 3.27 6.32 9.07
CA THR A 124 3.49 7.37 10.08
C THR A 124 4.94 7.51 10.54
N THR A 125 5.70 6.41 10.64
CA THR A 125 7.07 6.41 11.16
C THR A 125 7.99 5.49 10.37
N ASP A 126 9.29 5.77 10.44
CA ASP A 126 10.34 4.95 9.82
C ASP A 126 10.44 3.54 10.44
N GLU A 127 10.02 3.38 11.70
CA GLU A 127 10.02 2.09 12.42
C GLU A 127 8.98 1.11 11.87
N ASN A 128 7.98 1.61 11.13
CA ASN A 128 6.95 0.79 10.50
C ASN A 128 7.23 0.53 9.01
N TYR A 129 8.36 0.99 8.47
CA TYR A 129 8.60 0.98 7.02
C TYR A 129 8.52 -0.42 6.41
N LEU A 130 9.11 -1.44 7.05
CA LEU A 130 8.97 -2.84 6.61
C LEU A 130 7.51 -3.32 6.68
N GLN A 131 6.83 -3.08 7.80
CA GLN A 131 5.43 -3.45 7.98
C GLN A 131 4.52 -2.81 6.92
N ASP A 132 4.72 -1.53 6.60
CA ASP A 132 3.96 -0.83 5.56
C ASP A 132 4.16 -1.48 4.19
N ILE A 133 5.39 -1.89 3.86
CA ILE A 133 5.70 -2.60 2.62
C ILE A 133 5.02 -3.96 2.59
N GLU A 134 5.01 -4.71 3.69
CA GLU A 134 4.34 -6.01 3.77
C GLU A 134 2.82 -5.87 3.58
N ILE A 135 2.19 -4.89 4.24
CA ILE A 135 0.77 -4.57 4.06
C ILE A 135 0.48 -4.28 2.58
N LEU A 136 1.27 -3.40 1.98
CA LEU A 136 1.12 -3.04 0.57
C LEU A 136 1.36 -4.23 -0.35
N ALA A 137 2.38 -5.05 -0.10
CA ALA A 137 2.71 -6.21 -0.92
C ALA A 137 1.61 -7.28 -0.86
N GLU A 138 1.03 -7.50 0.32
CA GLU A 138 -0.10 -8.42 0.51
C GLU A 138 -1.36 -7.92 -0.21
N ILE A 139 -1.64 -6.62 -0.21
CA ILE A 139 -2.77 -6.03 -0.95
C ILE A 139 -2.53 -6.07 -2.47
N ILE A 140 -1.39 -5.54 -2.92
CA ILE A 140 -1.10 -5.29 -4.34
C ILE A 140 -0.81 -6.61 -5.07
N GLN A 141 -0.10 -7.53 -4.41
CA GLN A 141 0.41 -8.75 -5.00
C GLN A 141 0.03 -9.97 -4.15
N SER A 142 -1.25 -10.02 -3.73
CA SER A 142 -1.86 -11.08 -2.88
C SER A 142 -1.65 -12.53 -3.35
N LYS A 143 -1.33 -12.73 -4.63
CA LYS A 143 -0.99 -14.07 -5.17
C LYS A 143 0.40 -14.55 -4.75
N TYR A 144 1.30 -13.63 -4.40
CA TYR A 144 2.72 -13.88 -4.14
C TYR A 144 3.09 -13.71 -2.67
N PHE A 145 2.36 -12.87 -1.95
CA PHE A 145 2.65 -12.52 -0.56
C PHE A 145 1.45 -12.79 0.33
N ILE A 146 1.74 -13.45 1.45
CA ILE A 146 0.81 -13.70 2.54
C ILE A 146 1.63 -13.50 3.81
N PHE A 147 1.45 -12.34 4.45
CA PHE A 147 2.10 -11.97 5.70
C PHE A 147 1.15 -12.14 6.90
N GLY A 148 -0.12 -12.46 6.63
CA GLY A 148 -1.13 -12.68 7.65
C GLY A 148 -1.68 -11.39 8.24
N ARG A 149 -1.60 -10.28 7.49
CA ARG A 149 -2.06 -8.96 7.93
C ARG A 149 -3.51 -8.67 7.50
N ASP A 150 -4.09 -9.49 6.64
CA ASP A 150 -5.52 -9.48 6.31
C ASP A 150 -6.37 -9.65 7.58
N GLY A 151 -7.32 -8.74 7.79
CA GLY A 151 -8.14 -8.64 8.99
C GLY A 151 -7.44 -7.97 10.18
N LEU A 152 -6.11 -7.87 10.19
CA LEU A 152 -5.33 -7.26 11.27
C LEU A 152 -4.95 -5.81 11.00
N ASP A 153 -4.41 -5.53 9.82
CA ASP A 153 -3.96 -4.20 9.40
C ASP A 153 -4.83 -3.61 8.29
N TRP A 154 -5.40 -4.49 7.47
CA TRP A 154 -6.20 -4.13 6.31
C TRP A 154 -7.31 -5.13 6.08
N ILE A 155 -8.35 -4.72 5.35
CA ILE A 155 -9.44 -5.59 4.88
C ILE A 155 -9.77 -5.26 3.43
N LYS A 156 -10.32 -6.24 2.71
CA LYS A 156 -10.95 -6.00 1.41
C LYS A 156 -12.37 -5.48 1.61
N PHE A 157 -12.72 -4.36 0.97
CA PHE A 157 -14.08 -3.84 0.97
C PHE A 157 -14.84 -4.44 -0.21
N ASP A 158 -15.82 -5.30 0.08
CA ASP A 158 -16.64 -5.93 -0.95
C ASP A 158 -17.81 -5.02 -1.36
N LEU A 159 -17.96 -4.82 -2.67
CA LEU A 159 -19.01 -3.99 -3.28
C LEU A 159 -20.36 -4.72 -3.44
N ALA A 160 -20.48 -5.93 -2.89
CA ALA A 160 -21.63 -6.83 -3.05
C ALA A 160 -22.96 -6.27 -2.54
#